data_AF-A0A4V3M739-F1
#
_entry.id   AF-A0A4V3M739-F1
#
_cell.length_a   1.000
_cell.length_b   1.000
_cell.length_c   1.000
_cell.angle_alpha   90.00
_cell.angle_beta   90.00
_cell.angle_gamma   90.00
#
_symmetry.space_group_name_H-M   'P 1'
#
loop_
_entity.id
_entity.type
_entity.pdbx_description
1 polymer ?
#
loop_
_entity_poly.entity_id
_entity_poly.type
_entity_poly.pdbx_seq_one_letter_code
_entity_poly.pdbx_strand_id
1 'polypeptide(L)' 'MGVAVAGRAVEEHDGGSTPSPRFRILALSGGGFRGLYTAKILADVEQHIAEPIAARFDLVAGTSI' A
#
# COMPACT_ATOMS: atom_id res chain seq x y z
N MET A 1 -9.89 -7.96 16.18
CA MET A 1 -10.01 -7.52 14.78
C MET A 1 -8.65 -7.01 14.35
N GLY A 2 -7.89 -7.82 13.61
CA GLY A 2 -6.46 -7.59 13.36
C GLY A 2 -6.22 -6.64 12.19
N VAL A 3 -5.25 -5.74 12.32
CA VAL A 3 -4.71 -4.99 11.19
C VAL A 3 -3.70 -5.90 10.48
N ALA A 4 -3.95 -6.22 9.22
CA ALA A 4 -2.95 -6.90 8.40
C ALA A 4 -1.96 -5.84 7.89
N VAL A 5 -0.70 -5.95 8.32
CA VAL A 5 0.38 -5.06 7.90
C VAL A 5 1.37 -5.87 7.08
N ALA A 6 1.51 -5.53 5.81
CA ALA A 6 2.57 -6.05 4.94
C ALA A 6 3.44 -4.88 4.50
N GLY A 7 4.72 -4.89 4.89
CA GLY A 7 5.63 -3.80 4.57
C GLY A 7 7.09 -4.24 4.54
N ARG A 8 7.91 -3.51 3.79
CA ARG A 8 9.37 -3.68 3.76
C ARG A 8 9.99 -2.83 4.87
N ALA A 9 11.08 -3.31 5.48
CA ALA A 9 11.77 -2.59 6.55
C ALA A 9 12.19 -1.19 6.06
N VAL A 10 11.80 -0.16 6.81
CA VAL A 10 12.17 1.24 6.55
C VAL A 10 13.52 1.47 7.20
N GLU A 11 14.54 1.77 6.40
CA GLU A 11 15.83 2.25 6.92
C GLU A 11 15.72 3.75 7.21
N GLU A 12 16.06 4.15 8.44
CA GLU A 12 16.02 5.56 8.87
C GLU A 12 17.07 6.41 8.14
N HIS A 13 16.72 7.66 7.83
CA HIS A 13 17.56 8.56 7.04
C HIS A 13 18.10 9.73 7.88
N ASP A 14 19.43 9.81 7.99
CA ASP A 14 20.21 10.87 8.62
C ASP A 14 20.30 12.13 7.74
N GLY A 15 20.34 13.31 8.36
CA GLY A 15 20.01 14.62 7.78
C GLY A 15 21.01 15.21 6.79
N GLY A 16 21.10 14.66 5.57
CA GLY A 16 21.81 15.25 4.42
C GLY A 16 20.85 15.82 3.37
N SER A 17 21.24 16.90 2.68
CA SER A 17 20.44 17.66 1.69
C SER A 17 20.13 16.94 0.36
N THR A 18 20.17 15.61 0.32
CA THR A 18 19.68 14.82 -0.83
C THR A 18 18.23 14.42 -0.57
N PRO A 19 17.33 14.53 -1.56
CA PRO A 19 15.94 14.10 -1.37
C PRO A 19 15.94 12.60 -1.05
N SER A 20 15.60 12.28 0.20
CA SER A 20 15.47 10.92 0.68
C SER A 20 14.43 10.15 -0.14
N PRO A 21 14.59 8.82 -0.29
CA PRO A 21 13.59 8.02 -0.99
C PRO A 21 12.23 8.22 -0.31
N ARG A 22 11.24 8.67 -1.09
CA ARG A 22 9.88 8.93 -0.59
C ARG A 22 9.25 7.61 -0.14
N PHE A 23 8.90 7.53 1.15
CA PHE A 23 8.15 6.41 1.71
C PHE A 23 6.68 6.47 1.28
N ARG A 24 6.17 5.40 0.67
CA ARG A 24 4.82 5.34 0.09
C ARG A 24 3.96 4.31 0.81
N ILE A 25 2.79 4.76 1.28
CA ILE A 25 1.81 3.92 2.00
C ILE A 25 0.53 3.79 1.18
N LEU A 26 0.03 2.57 1.05
CA LEU A 26 -1.31 2.27 0.55
C LEU A 26 -2.22 1.96 1.74
N ALA A 27 -3.22 2.81 2.00
CA ALA A 27 -4.19 2.63 3.07
C ALA A 27 -5.56 2.23 2.50
N LEU A 28 -6.03 1.03 2.82
CA LEU A 28 -7.33 0.52 2.40
C LEU A 28 -8.32 0.59 3.56
N SER A 29 -9.42 1.31 3.35
CA SER A 29 -10.52 1.35 4.33
C SER A 29 -11.29 0.03 4.34
N GLY A 30 -11.70 -0.43 5.54
CA GLY A 30 -12.59 -1.56 5.72
C GLY A 30 -13.95 -1.29 5.07
N GLY A 31 -14.42 -2.21 4.21
CA GLY A 31 -15.55 -1.95 3.31
C GLY A 31 -16.67 -3.01 3.31
N GLY A 32 -16.63 -4.00 4.18
CA GLY A 32 -17.53 -5.16 4.09
C GLY A 32 -17.46 -5.85 2.72
N PHE A 33 -18.61 -6.32 2.26
CA PHE A 33 -18.81 -6.77 0.89
C PHE A 33 -18.43 -5.72 -0.17
N ARG A 34 -18.56 -4.41 0.16
CA ARG A 34 -18.16 -3.31 -0.75
C ARG A 34 -16.64 -3.23 -0.93
N GLY A 35 -15.85 -3.92 -0.11
CA GLY A 35 -14.42 -4.09 -0.33
C GLY A 35 -14.08 -4.76 -1.66
N LEU A 36 -15.01 -5.54 -2.25
CA LEU A 36 -14.85 -6.11 -3.59
C LEU A 36 -14.74 -5.05 -4.69
N TYR A 37 -15.40 -3.89 -4.50
CA TYR A 37 -15.26 -2.77 -5.43
C TYR A 37 -13.85 -2.20 -5.41
N THR A 38 -13.30 -1.97 -4.22
CA THR A 38 -11.90 -1.56 -4.05
C THR A 38 -10.95 -2.60 -4.64
N ALA A 39 -11.17 -3.89 -4.37
CA ALA A 39 -10.35 -4.96 -4.94
C ALA A 39 -10.40 -4.98 -6.47
N LYS A 40 -11.57 -4.76 -7.08
CA LYS A 40 -11.72 -4.67 -8.53
C LYS A 40 -10.96 -3.48 -9.12
N ILE A 41 -11.06 -2.31 -8.50
CA ILE A 41 -10.29 -1.13 -8.92
C ILE A 41 -8.79 -1.40 -8.84
N LEU A 42 -8.31 -1.99 -7.74
CA LEU A 42 -6.89 -2.31 -7.58
C LEU A 42 -6.42 -3.28 -8.67
N ALA A 43 -7.21 -4.31 -8.98
CA ALA A 43 -6.89 -5.25 -10.06
C ALA A 43 -6.86 -4.56 -11.44
N ASP A 44 -7.78 -3.63 -11.70
CA ASP A 44 -7.76 -2.85 -12.94
C ASP A 44 -6.52 -1.96 -13.00
N VAL A 45 -6.13 -1.32 -11.89
CA VAL A 45 -4.88 -0.55 -11.81
C VAL A 45 -3.67 -1.44 -12.10
N GLU A 46 -3.59 -2.61 -11.49
CA GLU A 46 -2.51 -3.60 -11.73
C GLU A 46 -2.37 -3.97 -13.21
N GLN A 47 -3.49 -4.12 -13.93
CA GLN A 47 -3.48 -4.37 -15.37
C GLN A 47 -2.89 -3.19 -16.17
N HIS A 48 -3.18 -1.95 -15.78
CA HIS A 48 -2.64 -0.77 -16.46
C HIS A 48 -1.15 -0.56 -16.16
N ILE A 49 -0.70 -0.96 -14.97
CA ILE A 49 0.69 -0.76 -14.55
C ILE A 49 1.59 -1.97 -14.80
N ALA A 50 1.01 -3.09 -15.20
CA ALA A 50 1.67 -4.37 -15.49
C ALA A 50 2.53 -4.93 -14.35
N GLU A 51 2.19 -4.61 -13.10
CA GLU A 51 2.86 -5.11 -11.91
C GLU A 51 1.89 -5.14 -10.70
N PRO A 52 2.14 -5.98 -9.69
CA PRO A 52 1.34 -5.96 -8.46
C PRO A 52 1.41 -4.59 -7.79
N ILE A 53 0.26 -4.02 -7.39
CA ILE A 53 0.21 -2.66 -6.87
C ILE A 53 1.03 -2.52 -5.58
N ALA A 54 1.07 -3.59 -4.79
CA ALA A 54 1.87 -3.67 -3.56
C ALA A 54 3.38 -3.50 -3.81
N ALA A 55 3.89 -3.78 -5.02
CA ALA A 55 5.31 -3.57 -5.34
C ALA A 55 5.72 -2.09 -5.37
N ARG A 56 4.75 -1.18 -5.50
CA ARG A 56 4.98 0.28 -5.52
C ARG A 56 4.87 0.96 -4.16
N PHE A 57 4.47 0.23 -3.13
CA PHE A 57 4.28 0.76 -1.79
C PHE A 57 5.18 0.04 -0.80
N ASP A 58 5.76 0.81 0.11
CA ASP A 58 6.64 0.29 1.15
C ASP A 58 5.81 -0.32 2.30
N LEU A 59 4.57 0.13 2.43
CA LEU A 59 3.61 -0.33 3.42
C LEU A 59 2.21 -0.42 2.82
N VAL A 60 1.56 -1.57 2.97
CA VAL A 60 0.12 -1.72 2.72
C VAL A 60 -0.57 -1.96 4.05
N ALA A 61 -1.49 -1.06 4.40
CA ALA A 61 -2.28 -1.13 5.61
C ALA A 61 -3.76 -1.21 5.25
N GLY A 62 -4.51 -2.05 5.96
CA GLY A 62 -5.95 -2.11 5.83
C GLY A 62 -6.62 -2.48 7.14
N THR A 63 -7.83 -1.99 7.34
CA THR A 63 -8.72 -2.50 8.39
C THR A 63 -9.61 -3.58 7.79
N SER A 64 -9.90 -4.63 8.57
CA SER A 64 -10.99 -5.53 8.19
C SER A 64 -12.34 -4.83 8.30
N ILE A 65 -13.40 -5.52 7.88
CA ILE A 65 -14.78 -5.22 8.27
C ILE A 65 -14.91 -5.32 9.78
#